data_AF-A0A949Q6R1-F1
#
_entry.id   AF-A0A949Q6R1-F1
#
_cell.length_a   1.000
_cell.length_b   1.000
_cell.length_c   1.000
_cell.angle_alpha   90.00
_cell.angle_beta   90.00
_cell.angle_gamma   90.00
#
_symmetry.space_group_name_H-M   'P 1'
#
loop_
_entity.id
_entity.type
_entity.pdbx_description
1 polymer ?
#
loop_
_entity_poly.entity_id
_entity_poly.type
_entity_poly.pdbx_seq_one_letter_code
_entity_poly.pdbx_strand_id
1 'polypeptide(L)'
;AEEVSQYLMVWIAFVGAGLALREGRHVAVELLQDLLSPQSRRRLRIVVVCLLAAFFVAVAVLGLLFAHFAVDLESPMINVSMAIPYACVPIGAICLFAHLLFIWRGYVAGEHEVSESLESIDEKDM
;
A
#
# COMPACT_ATOMS: atom_id res chain seq x y z
N ALA A 1 -21.42 23.47 -6.08
CA ALA A 1 -20.03 23.29 -6.56
C ALA A 1 -19.08 22.95 -5.40
N GLU A 2 -19.19 23.62 -4.25
CA GLU A 2 -18.31 23.45 -3.08
C GLU A 2 -18.21 22.02 -2.55
N GLU A 3 -19.34 21.32 -2.39
CA GLU A 3 -19.35 19.93 -1.89
C GLU A 3 -18.66 18.93 -2.83
N VAL A 4 -18.82 19.11 -4.14
CA VAL A 4 -18.15 18.27 -5.14
C VAL A 4 -16.64 18.44 -5.06
N SER A 5 -16.17 19.68 -4.90
CA SER A 5 -14.74 19.98 -4.72
C SER A 5 -14.18 19.37 -3.42
N GLN A 6 -14.96 19.39 -2.34
CA GLN A 6 -14.56 18.75 -1.07
C GLN A 6 -14.45 17.23 -1.22
N TYR A 7 -15.39 16.59 -1.92
CA TYR A 7 -15.30 15.14 -2.19
C TYR A 7 -14.10 14.79 -3.07
N LEU A 8 -13.84 15.56 -4.12
CA LEU A 8 -12.68 15.35 -4.98
C LEU A 8 -11.37 15.55 -4.22
N MET A 9 -11.30 16.50 -3.29
CA MET A 9 -10.13 16.70 -2.43
C MET A 9 -9.87 15.48 -1.54
N VAL A 10 -10.90 14.88 -0.96
CA VAL A 10 -10.77 13.63 -0.18
C VAL A 10 -10.28 12.49 -1.06
N TRP A 11 -10.84 12.35 -2.27
CA TRP A 11 -10.41 11.35 -3.24
C TRP A 11 -8.93 11.51 -3.63
N ILE A 12 -8.50 12.73 -3.95
CA ILE A 12 -7.11 13.02 -4.29
C ILE A 12 -6.19 12.75 -3.08
N ALA A 13 -6.62 13.09 -1.87
CA ALA A 13 -5.84 12.82 -0.66
C ALA A 13 -5.66 11.31 -0.41
N PHE A 14 -6.71 10.49 -0.57
CA PHE A 14 -6.62 9.04 -0.39
C PHE A 14 -5.83 8.36 -1.52
N VAL A 15 -6.04 8.74 -2.77
CA VAL A 15 -5.28 8.22 -3.92
C VAL A 15 -3.81 8.65 -3.81
N GLY A 16 -3.56 9.91 -3.45
CA GLY A 16 -2.22 10.46 -3.24
C GLY A 16 -1.49 9.82 -2.05
N ALA A 17 -2.17 9.56 -0.94
CA ALA A 17 -1.61 8.82 0.19
C ALA A 17 -1.23 7.39 -0.20
N GLY A 18 -2.05 6.71 -0.99
CA GLY A 18 -1.70 5.39 -1.55
C GLY A 18 -0.47 5.44 -2.46
N LEU A 19 -0.33 6.49 -3.28
CA LEU A 19 0.82 6.70 -4.14
C LEU A 19 2.10 7.03 -3.34
N ALA A 20 1.99 7.87 -2.31
CA ALA A 20 3.11 8.21 -1.42
C ALA A 20 3.58 6.99 -0.61
N LEU A 21 2.67 6.08 -0.23
CA LEU A 21 3.03 4.82 0.41
C LEU A 21 3.86 3.90 -0.49
N ARG A 22 3.70 4.00 -1.82
CA ARG A 22 4.52 3.27 -2.80
C ARG A 22 5.95 3.82 -2.88
N GLU A 23 6.14 5.12 -2.69
CA GLU A 23 7.46 5.75 -2.67
C GLU A 23 8.18 5.57 -1.34
N GLY A 24 7.42 5.53 -0.23
CA GLY A 24 7.88 5.09 1.08
C GLY A 24 8.08 3.59 1.17
N ARG A 25 8.75 2.97 0.16
CA ARG A 25 9.30 1.60 0.22
C ARG A 25 9.83 1.41 1.62
N HIS A 26 9.44 0.32 2.27
CA HIS A 26 9.54 0.13 3.71
C HIS A 26 10.98 0.26 4.25
N VAL A 27 11.55 1.47 4.30
CA VAL A 27 12.97 1.75 4.59
C VAL A 27 13.31 1.23 5.99
N ALA A 28 12.38 1.39 6.93
CA ALA A 28 12.52 0.83 8.28
C ALA A 28 12.57 -0.70 8.30
N VAL A 29 11.85 -1.37 7.40
CA VAL A 29 11.85 -2.83 7.29
C VAL A 29 13.08 -3.30 6.51
N GLU A 30 13.55 -2.55 5.53
CA GLU A 30 14.80 -2.81 4.78
C GLU A 30 16.02 -2.79 5.71
N LEU A 31 16.16 -1.75 6.53
CA LEU A 31 17.24 -1.66 7.54
C LEU A 31 17.22 -2.84 8.52
N LEU A 32 16.03 -3.25 8.99
CA LEU A 32 15.89 -4.40 9.90
C LEU A 32 16.28 -5.72 9.21
N GLN A 33 15.99 -5.86 7.92
CA GLN A 33 16.34 -7.02 7.11
C GLN A 33 17.84 -7.15 6.87
N ASP A 34 18.56 -6.02 6.76
CA ASP A 34 20.01 -6.00 6.48
C ASP A 34 20.85 -6.41 7.69
N LEU A 35 20.28 -6.31 8.90
CA LEU A 35 20.89 -6.77 10.15
C LEU A 35 20.73 -8.29 10.38
N LEU A 36 19.99 -9.00 9.52
CA LEU A 36 19.62 -10.41 9.70
C LEU A 36 20.36 -11.34 8.74
N SER A 37 20.57 -12.59 9.17
CA SER A 37 21.13 -13.64 8.30
C SER A 37 20.21 -13.93 7.09
N PRO A 38 20.75 -14.38 5.95
CA PRO A 38 19.99 -14.51 4.69
C PRO A 38 18.75 -15.43 4.79
N GLN A 39 18.79 -16.43 5.67
CA GLN A 39 17.64 -17.31 5.91
C GLN A 39 16.54 -16.61 6.74
N SER A 40 16.93 -15.83 7.76
CA SER A 40 16.01 -15.05 8.58
C SER A 40 15.42 -13.87 7.82
N ARG A 41 16.21 -13.23 6.93
CA ARG A 41 15.77 -12.17 6.01
C ARG A 41 14.59 -12.64 5.16
N ARG A 42 14.71 -13.81 4.51
CA ARG A 42 13.63 -14.36 3.67
C ARG A 42 12.35 -14.67 4.47
N ARG A 43 12.47 -15.20 5.69
CA ARG A 43 11.31 -15.45 6.56
C ARG A 43 10.64 -14.15 6.98
N LEU A 44 11.42 -13.14 7.38
CA LEU A 44 10.91 -11.83 7.75
C LEU A 44 10.17 -11.17 6.58
N ARG A 45 10.74 -11.24 5.37
CA ARG A 45 10.07 -10.75 4.14
C ARG A 45 8.69 -11.36 3.95
N ILE A 46 8.58 -12.68 4.04
CA ILE A 46 7.29 -13.38 3.89
C ILE A 46 6.29 -12.92 4.96
N VAL A 47 6.74 -12.81 6.22
CA VAL A 47 5.89 -12.35 7.33
C VAL A 47 5.38 -10.93 7.10
N VAL A 48 6.27 -10.01 6.70
CA VAL A 48 5.91 -8.60 6.43
C VAL A 48 4.87 -8.53 5.31
N VAL A 49 5.07 -9.25 4.21
CA VAL A 49 4.13 -9.16 3.11
C VAL A 49 2.78 -9.82 3.47
N CYS A 50 2.77 -10.91 4.25
CA CYS A 50 1.53 -11.46 4.81
C CYS A 50 0.80 -10.45 5.72
N LEU A 51 1.52 -9.73 6.58
CA LEU A 51 0.94 -8.71 7.46
C LEU A 51 0.35 -7.55 6.67
N LEU A 52 1.07 -7.06 5.65
CA LEU A 52 0.58 -6.00 4.77
C LEU A 52 -0.65 -6.44 3.97
N ALA A 53 -0.63 -7.66 3.43
CA ALA A 53 -1.77 -8.25 2.74
C ALA A 53 -3.00 -8.30 3.66
N ALA A 54 -2.83 -8.80 4.89
CA ALA A 54 -3.91 -8.84 5.88
C ALA A 54 -4.43 -7.44 6.24
N PHE A 55 -3.52 -6.47 6.42
CA PHE A 55 -3.88 -5.08 6.69
C PHE A 55 -4.69 -4.46 5.55
N PHE A 56 -4.27 -4.61 4.30
CA PHE A 56 -5.01 -4.08 3.15
C PHE A 56 -6.38 -4.74 2.99
N VAL A 57 -6.49 -6.04 3.22
CA VAL A 57 -7.80 -6.73 3.23
C VAL A 57 -8.70 -6.19 4.33
N ALA A 58 -8.17 -6.00 5.55
CA ALA A 58 -8.94 -5.44 6.66
C ALA A 58 -9.45 -4.02 6.35
N VAL A 59 -8.59 -3.15 5.80
CA VAL A 59 -8.96 -1.79 5.40
C VAL A 59 -10.01 -1.81 4.28
N ALA A 60 -9.90 -2.73 3.31
CA ALA A 60 -10.87 -2.87 2.24
C ALA A 60 -12.25 -3.29 2.78
N VAL A 61 -12.31 -4.30 3.66
CA VAL A 61 -13.56 -4.78 4.27
C VAL A 61 -14.20 -3.69 5.13
N LEU A 62 -13.41 -3.04 5.97
CA LEU A 62 -13.91 -1.97 6.83
C LEU A 62 -14.39 -0.78 6.00
N GLY A 63 -13.64 -0.40 4.96
CA GLY A 63 -14.02 0.65 4.01
C GLY A 63 -15.33 0.34 3.26
N LEU A 64 -15.53 -0.91 2.84
CA LEU A 64 -16.80 -1.36 2.24
C LEU A 64 -17.96 -1.31 3.23
N LEU A 65 -17.74 -1.72 4.48
CA LEU A 65 -18.75 -1.67 5.53
C LEU A 65 -19.18 -0.21 5.81
N PHE A 66 -18.22 0.70 5.94
CA PHE A 66 -18.48 2.13 6.11
C PHE A 66 -19.19 2.74 4.90
N ALA A 67 -18.77 2.39 3.69
CA ALA A 67 -19.42 2.84 2.46
C ALA A 67 -20.87 2.34 2.39
N HIS A 68 -21.15 1.10 2.81
CA HIS A 68 -22.49 0.54 2.87
C HIS A 68 -23.38 1.26 3.90
N PHE A 69 -22.87 1.50 5.10
CA PHE A 69 -23.60 2.29 6.11
C PHE A 69 -23.88 3.73 5.65
N ALA A 70 -23.01 4.29 4.81
CA ALA A 70 -23.19 5.63 4.25
C ALA A 70 -24.12 5.67 3.03
N VAL A 71 -24.64 4.53 2.54
CA VAL A 71 -25.56 4.49 1.39
C VAL A 71 -26.86 5.22 1.70
N ASP A 72 -27.42 4.98 2.88
CA ASP A 72 -28.69 5.53 3.33
C ASP A 72 -28.57 6.97 3.90
N LEU A 73 -27.33 7.48 4.02
CA LEU A 73 -27.08 8.89 4.32
C LEU A 73 -27.00 9.68 3.01
N GLU A 74 -28.11 10.31 2.65
CA GLU A 74 -28.15 11.27 1.56
C GLU A 74 -27.48 12.59 1.96
N SER A 75 -26.65 13.14 1.06
CA SER A 75 -26.16 14.51 1.20
C SER A 75 -27.36 15.48 1.17
N PRO A 76 -27.50 16.39 2.17
CA PRO A 76 -28.61 17.34 2.26
C PRO A 76 -28.76 18.29 1.06
N MET A 77 -27.72 18.42 0.24
CA MET A 77 -27.57 19.51 -0.72
C MET A 77 -27.48 19.06 -2.18
N ILE A 78 -27.05 17.82 -2.45
CA ILE A 78 -26.91 17.29 -3.83
C ILE A 78 -27.73 16.03 -4.10
N ASN A 79 -28.45 15.45 -3.11
CA ASN A 79 -29.15 14.16 -3.25
C ASN A 79 -28.24 13.03 -3.78
N VAL A 80 -26.94 13.13 -3.47
CA VAL A 80 -25.96 12.10 -3.82
C VAL A 80 -25.64 11.33 -2.55
N SER A 81 -25.65 10.00 -2.64
CA SER A 81 -25.34 9.12 -1.53
C SER A 81 -23.91 9.34 -1.04
N MET A 82 -23.72 9.47 0.28
CA MET A 82 -22.41 9.60 0.92
C MET A 82 -21.52 8.36 0.69
N ALA A 83 -22.04 7.27 0.13
CA ALA A 83 -21.25 6.11 -0.28
C ALA A 83 -20.09 6.45 -1.25
N ILE A 84 -20.25 7.48 -2.11
CA ILE A 84 -19.24 7.86 -3.13
C ILE A 84 -17.92 8.36 -2.51
N PRO A 85 -17.91 9.33 -1.57
CA PRO A 85 -16.68 9.72 -0.89
C PRO A 85 -16.08 8.60 -0.04
N TYR A 86 -16.89 7.72 0.57
CA TYR A 86 -16.37 6.58 1.35
C TYR A 86 -15.79 5.44 0.50
N ALA A 87 -16.20 5.32 -0.77
CA ALA A 87 -15.68 4.30 -1.68
C ALA A 87 -14.20 4.47 -2.05
N CYS A 88 -13.59 5.64 -1.83
CA CYS A 88 -12.17 5.86 -2.10
C CYS A 88 -11.27 4.95 -1.22
N VAL A 89 -11.71 4.62 -0.01
CA VAL A 89 -10.97 3.79 0.96
C VAL A 89 -10.82 2.34 0.45
N PRO A 90 -11.90 1.60 0.12
CA PRO A 90 -11.76 0.25 -0.41
C PRO A 90 -11.05 0.23 -1.77
N ILE A 91 -11.25 1.24 -2.63
CA ILE A 91 -10.55 1.34 -3.92
C ILE A 91 -9.04 1.50 -3.71
N GLY A 92 -8.63 2.39 -2.81
CA GLY A 92 -7.22 2.58 -2.45
C GLY A 92 -6.58 1.31 -1.88
N ALA A 93 -7.30 0.61 -0.99
CA ALA A 93 -6.83 -0.64 -0.42
C ALA A 93 -6.66 -1.76 -1.47
N ILE A 94 -7.59 -1.88 -2.43
CA ILE A 94 -7.48 -2.84 -3.54
C ILE A 94 -6.28 -2.50 -4.43
N CYS A 95 -6.08 -1.24 -4.77
CA CYS A 95 -4.92 -0.80 -5.56
C CYS A 95 -3.59 -1.13 -4.85
N LEU A 96 -3.49 -0.85 -3.55
CA LEU A 96 -2.31 -1.19 -2.74
C LEU A 96 -2.08 -2.70 -2.65
N PHE A 97 -3.15 -3.49 -2.48
CA PHE A 97 -3.07 -4.95 -2.47
C PHE A 97 -2.58 -5.51 -3.82
N ALA A 98 -3.10 -4.98 -4.94
CA ALA A 98 -2.64 -5.37 -6.27
C ALA A 98 -1.15 -5.02 -6.46
N HIS A 99 -0.73 -3.83 -6.02
CA HIS A 99 0.67 -3.42 -6.06
C HIS A 99 1.58 -4.34 -5.23
N LEU A 100 1.14 -4.72 -4.03
CA LEU A 100 1.82 -5.67 -3.16
C LEU A 100 1.99 -7.03 -3.85
N LEU A 101 0.96 -7.51 -4.55
CA LEU A 101 1.01 -8.78 -5.28
C LEU A 101 2.00 -8.76 -6.44
N PHE A 102 2.11 -7.62 -7.16
CA PHE A 102 3.11 -7.43 -8.20
C PHE A 102 4.54 -7.41 -7.65
N ILE A 103 4.78 -6.67 -6.55
CA ILE A 103 6.11 -6.53 -5.95
C ILE A 103 6.55 -7.77 -5.19
N TRP A 104 5.61 -8.54 -4.60
CA TRP A 104 5.90 -9.75 -3.83
C TRP A 104 6.88 -10.66 -4.56
N ARG A 105 6.72 -10.85 -5.88
CA ARG A 105 7.57 -11.74 -6.68
C ARG A 105 9.03 -11.31 -6.67
N GLY A 106 9.31 -10.02 -6.88
CA GLY A 106 10.68 -9.47 -6.86
C GLY A 106 11.26 -9.40 -5.44
N TYR A 107 10.43 -9.05 -4.46
CA TYR A 107 10.85 -8.94 -3.06
C TYR A 107 11.23 -10.30 -2.45
N VAL A 108 10.49 -11.38 -2.78
CA VAL A 108 10.82 -12.74 -2.32
C VAL A 108 11.96 -13.37 -3.13
N ALA A 109 12.11 -13.02 -4.42
CA ALA A 109 13.21 -13.50 -5.25
C ALA A 109 14.59 -12.97 -4.82
N GLY A 110 14.64 -11.83 -4.11
CA GLY A 110 15.89 -11.32 -3.53
C GLY A 110 16.89 -10.76 -4.54
N GLU A 111 16.44 -10.47 -5.77
CA GLU A 111 17.29 -10.08 -6.90
C GLU A 111 18.04 -8.76 -6.68
N HIS A 112 17.59 -7.91 -5.75
CA HIS A 112 18.24 -6.63 -5.43
C HIS A 112 19.51 -6.75 -4.58
N GLU A 113 19.68 -7.83 -3.82
CA GLU A 113 20.84 -8.00 -2.92
C GLU A 113 22.07 -8.54 -3.67
N VAL A 114 21.85 -9.25 -4.79
CA VAL A 114 22.91 -9.83 -5.62
C VAL A 114 23.56 -8.77 -6.52
N SER A 115 22.84 -7.74 -6.96
CA SER A 115 23.42 -6.69 -7.82
C SER A 115 24.43 -5.81 -7.07
N GLU A 116 24.09 -5.39 -5.85
CA GLU A 116 24.90 -4.48 -5.02
C GLU A 116 26.16 -5.17 -4.45
N SER A 117 26.08 -6.49 -4.22
CA SER A 117 27.22 -7.31 -3.83
C SER A 117 28.17 -7.63 -4.99
N LEU A 118 27.72 -7.57 -6.26
CA LEU A 118 28.59 -7.71 -7.42
C LEU A 118 29.30 -6.40 -7.79
N GLU A 119 28.63 -5.25 -7.69
CA GLU A 119 29.25 -3.93 -7.90
C GLU A 119 30.37 -3.63 -6.89
N SER A 120 30.16 -3.96 -5.61
CA SER A 120 31.17 -3.75 -4.56
C SER A 120 32.37 -4.70 -4.63
N ILE A 121 32.24 -5.84 -5.32
CA ILE A 121 33.36 -6.73 -5.62
C ILE A 121 34.13 -6.22 -6.85
N ASP A 122 33.43 -5.75 -7.89
CA ASP A 122 34.03 -5.20 -9.11
C ASP A 122 34.81 -3.90 -8.83
N GLU A 123 34.29 -3.00 -7.99
CA GLU A 123 34.99 -1.77 -7.59
C GLU A 123 36.24 -2.02 -6.73
N LYS A 124 36.31 -3.16 -6.05
CA LYS A 124 37.44 -3.52 -5.19
C LYS A 124 38.58 -4.21 -5.94
N ASP A 125 38.28 -4.78 -7.11
CA ASP A 125 39.22 -5.50 -7.96
C ASP A 125 39.80 -4.63 -9.12
N MET A 126 39.41 -3.36 -9.21
CA MET A 126 39.91 -2.35 -10.17
C MET A 126 40.81 -1.29 -9.49
#